data_AF-A0A497PLX6-F1
#
_entry.id   AF-A0A497PLX6-F1
#
_cell.length_a   1.000
_cell.length_b   1.000
_cell.length_c   1.000
_cell.angle_alpha   90.00
_cell.angle_beta   90.00
_cell.angle_gamma   90.00
#
_symmetry.space_group_name_H-M   'P 1'
#
loop_
_entity.id
_entity.type
_entity.pdbx_description
1 polymer ?
#
loop_
_entity_poly.entity_id
_entity_poly.type
_entity_poly.pdbx_seq_one_letter_code
_entity_poly.pdbx_strand_id
1 'polypeptide(L)'
;GAPRRPRLEAAAAAGHPLVIEPPIREGEGRHPLDTVEIFRSLVELREGGASVADLAATAQAALARGLARIAIRVARRHGIRAVGLTGGVAVNDRIASAVREEVEKAGFKYLQHRKVPPGDGGIAFGQLAQAARAR
;
A
#
# COMPACT_ATOMS: atom_id res chain seq x y z
N GLY A 1 -8.45 -20.30 -16.56
CA GLY A 1 -8.61 -18.93 -17.07
C GLY A 1 -7.74 -18.01 -16.26
N ALA A 2 -6.93 -17.16 -16.89
CA ALA A 2 -6.05 -16.25 -16.17
C ALA A 2 -6.87 -15.29 -15.27
N PRO A 3 -6.46 -15.03 -14.03
CA PRO A 3 -7.16 -14.10 -13.15
C PRO A 3 -7.16 -12.70 -13.78
N ARG A 4 -8.33 -12.07 -13.80
CA ARG A 4 -8.53 -10.74 -14.39
C ARG A 4 -7.80 -9.71 -13.51
N ARG A 5 -6.77 -9.04 -14.05
CA ARG A 5 -6.08 -7.96 -13.34
C ARG A 5 -7.07 -6.83 -13.00
N PRO A 6 -7.01 -6.23 -11.79
CA PRO A 6 -7.82 -5.06 -11.43
C PRO A 6 -7.62 -3.91 -12.43
N ARG A 7 -8.68 -3.15 -12.75
CA ARG A 7 -8.64 -2.07 -13.75
C ARG A 7 -7.58 -1.01 -13.46
N LEU A 8 -7.42 -0.63 -12.18
CA LEU A 8 -6.40 0.35 -11.77
C LEU A 8 -4.98 -0.18 -11.95
N GLU A 9 -4.76 -1.45 -11.65
CA GLU A 9 -3.47 -2.11 -11.86
C GLU A 9 -3.12 -2.24 -13.34
N ALA A 10 -4.11 -2.54 -14.18
CA ALA A 10 -3.95 -2.55 -15.62
C ALA A 10 -3.62 -1.15 -16.18
N ALA A 11 -4.28 -0.09 -15.69
CA ALA A 11 -4.00 1.28 -16.10
C ALA A 11 -2.61 1.77 -15.65
N ALA A 12 -2.18 1.38 -14.44
CA ALA A 12 -0.85 1.68 -13.92
C ALA A 12 0.26 0.84 -14.56
N ALA A 13 -0.07 -0.14 -15.41
CA ALA A 13 0.86 -1.13 -15.92
C ALA A 13 2.10 -0.53 -16.61
N ALA A 14 1.92 0.60 -17.31
CA ALA A 14 2.98 1.29 -18.06
C ALA A 14 3.31 2.68 -17.49
N GLY A 15 2.73 3.05 -16.34
CA GLY A 15 2.93 4.36 -15.74
C GLY A 15 4.17 4.44 -14.86
N HIS A 16 4.74 5.64 -14.75
CA HIS A 16 5.81 5.98 -13.82
C HIS A 16 5.22 6.81 -12.68
N PRO A 17 5.32 6.35 -11.42
CA PRO A 17 4.76 7.08 -10.30
C PRO A 17 5.51 8.40 -10.10
N LEU A 18 4.77 9.49 -10.09
CA LEU A 18 5.25 10.81 -9.73
C LEU A 18 5.40 10.91 -8.20
N VAL A 19 6.27 11.80 -7.75
CA VAL A 19 6.55 11.97 -6.33
C VAL A 19 5.47 12.84 -5.70
N ILE A 20 4.57 12.20 -4.96
CA ILE A 20 3.70 12.86 -3.99
C ILE A 20 3.98 12.33 -2.59
N GLU A 21 4.01 13.26 -1.64
CA GLU A 21 4.19 12.96 -0.22
C GLU A 21 2.84 12.51 0.36
N PRO A 22 2.74 11.29 0.92
CA PRO A 22 1.49 10.78 1.46
C PRO A 22 1.01 11.63 2.64
N PRO A 23 -0.17 12.28 2.55
CA PRO A 23 -0.69 13.15 3.59
C PRO A 23 -1.24 12.32 4.75
N ILE A 24 -0.41 12.09 5.78
CA ILE A 24 -0.79 11.37 6.99
C ILE A 24 -1.13 12.40 8.06
N ARG A 25 -2.42 12.51 8.41
CA ARG A 25 -2.86 13.43 9.47
C ARG A 25 -2.60 12.81 10.83
N GLU A 26 -2.28 13.64 11.81
CA GLU A 26 -2.24 13.23 13.22
C GLU A 26 -3.63 13.39 13.84
N GLY A 27 -4.04 12.42 14.66
CA GLY A 27 -5.29 12.47 15.43
C GLY A 27 -5.18 11.64 16.71
N GLU A 28 -6.19 11.72 17.58
CA GLU A 28 -6.28 11.04 18.88
C GLU A 28 -6.06 9.52 18.77
N GLY A 29 -4.80 9.07 18.76
CA GLY A 29 -4.43 7.67 18.58
C GLY A 29 -4.61 7.09 17.17
N ARG A 30 -5.07 7.88 16.19
CA ARG A 30 -5.26 7.44 14.79
C ARG A 30 -4.33 8.21 13.86
N HIS A 31 -3.84 7.52 12.81
CA HIS A 31 -3.02 8.11 11.75
C HIS A 31 -3.71 7.94 10.40
N PRO A 32 -4.83 8.66 10.13
CA PRO A 32 -5.54 8.49 8.87
C PRO A 32 -4.70 9.00 7.70
N LEU A 33 -4.63 8.19 6.63
CA LEU A 33 -4.14 8.62 5.34
C LEU A 33 -5.24 9.43 4.65
N ASP A 34 -4.95 10.70 4.35
CA ASP A 34 -5.91 11.60 3.74
C ASP A 34 -6.03 11.34 2.23
N THR A 35 -7.01 10.52 1.87
CA THR A 35 -7.27 10.16 0.48
C THR A 35 -7.86 11.29 -0.35
N VAL A 36 -8.48 12.29 0.29
CA VAL A 36 -9.01 13.48 -0.40
C VAL A 36 -7.84 14.32 -0.90
N GLU A 37 -6.84 14.53 -0.04
CA GLU A 37 -5.63 15.26 -0.41
C GLU A 37 -4.81 14.53 -1.47
N ILE A 38 -4.70 13.20 -1.39
CA ILE A 38 -4.11 12.39 -2.48
C ILE A 38 -4.84 12.64 -3.81
N PHE A 39 -6.18 12.62 -3.79
CA PHE A 39 -6.98 12.84 -5.00
C PHE A 39 -6.78 14.25 -5.56
N ARG A 40 -6.72 15.27 -4.69
CA ARG A 40 -6.43 16.65 -5.10
C ARG A 40 -5.08 16.74 -5.80
N SER A 41 -4.03 16.15 -5.25
CA SER A 41 -2.71 16.11 -5.92
C SER A 41 -2.76 15.42 -7.28
N LEU A 42 -3.57 14.35 -7.43
CA LEU A 42 -3.72 13.68 -8.73
C LEU A 42 -4.45 14.55 -9.76
N VAL A 43 -5.42 15.36 -9.34
CA VAL A 43 -6.10 16.33 -10.21
C VAL A 43 -5.10 17.40 -10.67
N GLU A 44 -4.33 17.97 -9.76
CA GLU A 44 -3.30 18.98 -10.09
C GLU A 44 -2.25 18.42 -11.07
N LEU A 45 -1.79 17.19 -10.83
CA LEU A 45 -0.87 16.50 -11.76
C LEU A 45 -1.51 16.27 -13.14
N ARG A 46 -2.81 15.97 -13.19
CA ARG A 46 -3.53 15.81 -14.45
C ARG A 46 -3.63 17.13 -15.21
N GLU A 47 -3.94 18.21 -14.52
CA GLU A 47 -3.98 19.56 -15.10
C GLU A 47 -2.60 19.99 -15.61
N GLY A 48 -1.53 19.55 -14.94
CA GLY A 48 -0.14 19.70 -15.39
C GLY A 48 0.28 18.79 -16.55
N GLY A 49 -0.62 17.97 -17.11
CA GLY A 49 -0.35 17.15 -18.29
C GLY A 49 0.09 15.71 -18.01
N ALA A 50 0.05 15.23 -16.76
CA ALA A 50 0.39 13.84 -16.45
C ALA A 50 -0.55 12.85 -17.15
N SER A 51 0.00 11.73 -17.61
CA SER A 51 -0.77 10.68 -18.29
C SER A 51 -1.67 9.93 -17.30
N VAL A 52 -2.75 9.31 -17.80
CA VAL A 52 -3.61 8.43 -16.98
C VAL A 52 -2.81 7.30 -16.32
N ALA A 53 -1.82 6.76 -17.03
CA ALA A 53 -0.99 5.68 -16.54
C ALA A 53 -0.12 6.15 -15.36
N ASP A 54 0.51 7.33 -15.48
CA ASP A 54 1.33 7.91 -14.41
C ASP A 54 0.49 8.27 -13.18
N LEU A 55 -0.72 8.79 -13.39
CA LEU A 55 -1.66 9.07 -12.30
C LEU A 55 -2.09 7.80 -11.56
N ALA A 56 -2.40 6.73 -12.30
CA ALA A 56 -2.74 5.44 -11.70
C ALA A 56 -1.56 4.86 -10.91
N ALA A 57 -0.35 4.92 -11.45
CA ALA A 57 0.87 4.49 -10.76
C ALA A 57 1.16 5.35 -9.51
N THR A 58 0.97 6.67 -9.62
CA THR A 58 1.15 7.64 -8.51
C THR A 58 0.18 7.36 -7.38
N ALA A 59 -1.10 7.12 -7.69
CA ALA A 59 -2.12 6.79 -6.70
C ALA A 59 -1.75 5.51 -5.93
N GLN A 60 -1.37 4.44 -6.65
CA GLN A 60 -0.93 3.18 -6.04
C GLN A 60 0.29 3.38 -5.14
N ALA A 61 1.28 4.14 -5.61
CA ALA A 61 2.50 4.39 -4.84
C ALA A 61 2.24 5.24 -3.59
N ALA A 62 1.39 6.27 -3.69
CA ALA A 62 1.04 7.12 -2.54
C ALA A 62 0.30 6.34 -1.45
N LEU A 63 -0.66 5.49 -1.83
CA LEU A 63 -1.35 4.60 -0.89
C LEU A 63 -0.38 3.61 -0.25
N ALA A 64 0.46 2.96 -1.05
CA ALA A 64 1.46 2.00 -0.58
C ALA A 64 2.42 2.62 0.45
N ARG A 65 3.03 3.76 0.11
CA ARG A 65 3.96 4.47 0.98
C ARG A 65 3.27 5.02 2.23
N GLY A 66 2.07 5.60 2.08
CA GLY A 66 1.31 6.13 3.21
C GLY A 66 1.00 5.06 4.25
N LEU A 67 0.49 3.90 3.81
CA LEU A 67 0.22 2.76 4.69
C LEU A 67 1.49 2.20 5.33
N ALA A 68 2.59 2.08 4.58
CA ALA A 68 3.88 1.64 5.11
C ALA A 68 4.37 2.57 6.23
N ARG A 69 4.30 3.89 6.04
CA ARG A 69 4.72 4.89 7.02
C ARG A 69 3.87 4.87 8.28
N ILE A 70 2.56 4.67 8.15
CA ILE A 70 1.67 4.46 9.30
C ILE A 70 2.11 3.21 10.09
N ALA A 71 2.33 2.09 9.40
CA ALA A 71 2.77 0.84 10.03
C ALA A 71 4.13 0.99 10.74
N ILE A 72 5.11 1.65 10.10
CA ILE A 72 6.42 1.96 10.68
C ILE A 72 6.27 2.81 11.94
N ARG A 73 5.43 3.85 11.91
CA ARG A 73 5.20 4.72 13.07
C ARG A 73 4.64 3.95 14.26
N VAL A 74 3.66 3.09 14.02
CA VAL A 74 3.10 2.21 15.06
C VAL A 74 4.15 1.23 15.57
N ALA A 75 4.89 0.59 14.68
CA ALA A 75 5.93 -0.37 15.05
C ALA A 75 7.03 0.28 15.91
N ARG A 76 7.48 1.50 15.57
CA ARG A 76 8.40 2.30 16.40
C ARG A 76 7.85 2.54 17.79
N ARG A 77 6.61 3.00 17.89
CA ARG A 77 5.95 3.30 19.19
C ARG A 77 5.90 2.09 20.11
N HIS A 78 5.76 0.89 19.55
CA HIS A 78 5.63 -0.36 20.31
C HIS A 78 6.92 -1.19 20.38
N GLY A 79 8.06 -0.69 19.88
CA GLY A 79 9.33 -1.43 19.89
C GLY A 79 9.34 -2.68 19.00
N ILE A 80 8.42 -2.78 18.03
CA ILE A 80 8.34 -3.87 17.07
C ILE A 80 9.37 -3.63 15.96
N ARG A 81 10.09 -4.66 15.49
CA ARG A 81 11.16 -4.52 14.48
C ARG A 81 10.79 -5.01 13.08
N ALA A 82 9.55 -5.45 12.87
CA ALA A 82 9.11 -6.02 11.61
C ALA A 82 7.74 -5.47 11.19
N VAL A 83 7.55 -5.31 9.87
CA VAL A 83 6.29 -4.89 9.26
C VAL A 83 5.94 -5.92 8.18
N GLY A 84 4.72 -6.46 8.25
CA GLY A 84 4.24 -7.46 7.29
C GLY A 84 3.17 -6.89 6.35
N LEU A 85 3.24 -7.26 5.07
CA LEU A 85 2.19 -7.04 4.09
C LEU A 85 1.43 -8.35 3.82
N THR A 86 0.11 -8.29 3.94
CA THR A 86 -0.83 -9.38 3.66
C THR A 86 -2.04 -8.79 2.92
N GLY A 87 -3.09 -9.55 2.64
CA GLY A 87 -4.23 -9.04 1.86
C GLY A 87 -4.12 -9.38 0.37
N GLY A 88 -5.22 -9.21 -0.38
CA GLY A 88 -5.19 -9.23 -1.85
C GLY A 88 -4.30 -8.12 -2.43
N VAL A 89 -4.00 -7.08 -1.66
CA VAL A 89 -3.05 -6.01 -2.02
C VAL A 89 -1.60 -6.53 -2.07
N ALA A 90 -1.27 -7.59 -1.31
CA ALA A 90 0.06 -8.19 -1.31
C ALA A 90 0.41 -8.94 -2.62
N VAL A 91 -0.56 -9.14 -3.52
CA VAL A 91 -0.35 -9.76 -4.84
C VAL A 91 -0.02 -8.75 -5.93
N ASN A 92 -0.11 -7.44 -5.64
CA ASN A 92 0.28 -6.41 -6.58
C ASN A 92 1.77 -6.09 -6.39
N ASP A 93 2.60 -6.51 -7.34
CA ASP A 93 4.07 -6.40 -7.24
C ASP A 93 4.56 -4.96 -7.05
N ARG A 94 3.89 -3.97 -7.66
CA ARG A 94 4.29 -2.55 -7.53
C ARG A 94 4.00 -2.02 -6.12
N ILE A 95 2.83 -2.33 -5.58
CA ILE A 95 2.47 -1.94 -4.22
C ILE A 95 3.38 -2.66 -3.22
N ALA A 96 3.58 -3.97 -3.38
CA ALA A 96 4.44 -4.75 -2.50
C ALA A 96 5.89 -4.24 -2.51
N SER A 97 6.42 -3.89 -3.68
CA SER A 97 7.76 -3.31 -3.82
C SER A 97 7.87 -1.95 -3.14
N ALA A 98 6.90 -1.05 -3.36
CA ALA A 98 6.89 0.27 -2.71
C ALA A 98 6.79 0.17 -1.17
N VAL A 99 5.96 -0.75 -0.65
CA VAL A 99 5.87 -1.00 0.80
C VAL A 99 7.18 -1.57 1.33
N ARG A 100 7.77 -2.56 0.65
CA ARG A 100 9.06 -3.16 1.05
C ARG A 100 10.14 -2.08 1.14
N GLU A 101 10.26 -1.26 0.11
CA GLU A 101 11.27 -0.21 0.04
C GLU A 101 11.15 0.78 1.21
N GLU A 102 9.95 1.28 1.52
CA GLU A 102 9.73 2.18 2.66
C GLU A 102 10.04 1.51 4.00
N VAL A 103 9.65 0.26 4.18
CA VAL A 103 9.88 -0.52 5.41
C VAL A 103 11.38 -0.76 5.63
N GLU A 104 12.08 -1.23 4.60
CA GLU A 104 13.51 -1.54 4.68
C GLU A 104 14.35 -0.27 4.83
N LYS A 105 14.04 0.81 4.12
CA LYS A 105 14.70 2.13 4.30
C LYS A 105 14.55 2.67 5.73
N ALA A 106 13.44 2.37 6.38
CA ALA A 106 13.19 2.77 7.76
C ALA A 106 13.90 1.89 8.81
N GLY A 107 14.63 0.86 8.38
CA GLY A 107 15.37 -0.09 9.24
C GLY A 107 14.53 -1.25 9.78
N PHE A 108 13.34 -1.49 9.21
CA PHE A 108 12.44 -2.56 9.64
C PHE A 108 12.59 -3.80 8.77
N LYS A 109 12.34 -4.98 9.35
CA LYS A 109 12.25 -6.23 8.60
C LYS A 109 10.92 -6.30 7.85
N TYR A 110 10.96 -6.36 6.51
CA TYR A 110 9.77 -6.60 5.70
C TYR A 110 9.38 -8.08 5.70
N LEU A 111 8.09 -8.37 5.89
CA LEU A 111 7.52 -9.72 5.83
C LEU A 111 6.41 -9.80 4.77
N GLN A 112 6.39 -10.84 3.96
CA GLN A 112 5.35 -11.08 2.96
C GLN A 112 5.06 -12.59 2.87
N HIS A 113 3.80 -12.96 2.66
CA HIS A 113 3.41 -14.34 2.46
C HIS A 113 3.79 -14.80 1.05
N ARG A 114 4.46 -15.96 0.93
CA ARG A 114 5.03 -16.45 -0.35
C ARG A 114 3.99 -17.00 -1.33
N LYS A 115 2.74 -17.21 -0.91
CA LYS A 115 1.64 -17.70 -1.74
C LYS A 115 0.30 -17.17 -1.21
N VAL A 116 -0.20 -16.09 -1.79
CA VAL A 116 -1.61 -15.72 -1.67
C VAL A 116 -2.21 -15.81 -3.08
N PRO A 117 -3.28 -16.60 -3.31
CA PRO A 117 -3.95 -16.61 -4.60
C PRO A 117 -4.48 -15.20 -4.91
N PRO A 118 -4.49 -14.77 -6.19
CA PRO A 118 -5.00 -13.45 -6.55
C PRO A 118 -6.51 -13.38 -6.25
N GLY A 119 -6.90 -12.48 -5.34
CA GLY A 119 -8.29 -12.22 -4.97
C GLY A 119 -8.46 -11.73 -3.52
N ASP A 120 -9.70 -11.54 -3.09
CA ASP A 120 -10.11 -11.07 -1.75
C ASP A 120 -9.67 -11.98 -0.57
N GLY A 121 -8.93 -13.06 -0.86
CA GLY A 121 -8.48 -14.06 0.10
C GLY A 121 -7.49 -13.57 1.16
N GLY A 122 -6.97 -12.36 1.05
CA GLY A 122 -6.08 -11.83 2.08
C GLY A 122 -6.79 -11.14 3.26
N ILE A 123 -8.06 -10.73 3.12
CA ILE A 123 -8.93 -10.46 4.29
C ILE A 123 -9.28 -11.78 4.97
N ALA A 124 -9.59 -12.82 4.17
CA ALA A 124 -9.89 -14.16 4.68
C ALA A 124 -8.68 -14.80 5.41
N PHE A 125 -7.44 -14.58 4.97
CA PHE A 125 -6.25 -15.10 5.67
C PHE A 125 -5.96 -14.38 6.99
N GLY A 126 -6.13 -13.05 7.04
CA GLY A 126 -5.99 -12.29 8.29
C GLY A 126 -7.00 -12.72 9.37
N GLN A 127 -8.21 -13.06 8.94
CA GLN A 127 -9.25 -13.64 9.81
C GLN A 127 -8.94 -15.08 10.21
N LEU A 128 -8.44 -15.92 9.29
CA LEU A 128 -8.02 -17.30 9.58
C LEU A 128 -6.83 -17.38 10.55
N ALA A 129 -5.85 -16.48 10.44
CA ALA A 129 -4.71 -16.40 11.36
C ALA A 129 -5.11 -15.93 12.77
N GLN A 130 -6.11 -15.02 12.87
CA GLN A 130 -6.71 -14.65 14.17
C GLN A 130 -7.49 -15.83 14.77
N ALA A 131 -8.27 -16.56 13.97
CA ALA A 131 -9.03 -17.72 14.40
C ALA A 131 -8.14 -18.90 14.82
N ALA A 132 -6.98 -19.08 14.18
CA ALA A 132 -6.00 -20.12 14.53
C ALA A 132 -5.18 -19.81 15.80
N ARG A 133 -5.19 -18.55 16.27
CA ARG A 133 -4.57 -18.13 17.54
C ARG A 133 -5.52 -18.19 18.74
N ALA A 134 -6.79 -18.54 18.53
CA ALA A 134 -7.80 -18.72 19.57
C ALA A 134 -7.90 -20.18 20.08
N ARG A 135 -6.80 -20.94 20.04
CA ARG A 135 -6.67 -22.24 20.70
C ARG A 135 -5.57 -22.20 21.74
#